data_AF-A0A645FB76-F1
#
_entry.id   AF-A0A645FB76-F1
#
_cell.length_a   1.000
_cell.length_b   1.000
_cell.length_c   1.000
_cell.angle_alpha   90.00
_cell.angle_beta   90.00
_cell.angle_gamma   90.00
#
_symmetry.space_group_name_H-M   'P 1'
#
loop_
_entity.id
_entity.type
_entity.pdbx_description
1 polymer ?
#
loop_
_entity_poly.entity_id
_entity_poly.type
_entity_poly.pdbx_seq_one_letter_code
_entity_poly.pdbx_strand_id
1 'polypeptide(L)'
;MFGKDLISIDVYPEHITKLDNFRGNQRNHDLYIKAINSNKEEICICIESKVDEPFGPTIKSKLKNAKPTSHIKDRINQLLQKCFGTEISDDYNHLQYQLLTALGGTIIECKSNNVKKGYFIVQTIITPEINQNKKENNKRKFEEFIRKLLKDNNNPALLKDDQHLDSNQIIGPIKLIESDIELYIGYTEERQ
;
A
#
# COMPACT_ATOMS: atom_id res chain seq x y z
N MET A 1 24.49 -4.87 15.06
CA MET A 1 23.69 -4.61 16.27
C MET A 1 22.33 -4.15 15.78
N PHE A 2 21.35 -5.06 15.65
CA PHE A 2 19.99 -4.68 15.26
C PHE A 2 19.39 -3.90 16.43
N GLY A 3 19.10 -2.62 16.17
CA GLY A 3 18.77 -1.60 17.16
C GLY A 3 17.44 -1.88 17.86
N LYS A 4 17.35 -1.43 19.11
CA LYS A 4 16.17 -1.42 19.98
C LYS A 4 15.13 -0.39 19.48
N ASP A 5 14.82 -0.38 18.19
CA ASP A 5 14.16 0.78 17.58
C ASP A 5 12.64 0.60 17.44
N LEU A 6 12.15 -0.64 17.52
CA LEU A 6 10.73 -0.99 17.46
C LEU A 6 10.40 -2.11 18.44
N ILE A 7 9.33 -1.92 19.22
CA ILE A 7 8.74 -2.94 20.10
C ILE A 7 7.36 -3.26 19.52
N SER A 8 7.15 -4.48 19.04
CA SER A 8 5.83 -4.93 18.59
C SER A 8 4.88 -5.06 19.77
N ILE A 9 3.70 -4.45 19.66
CA ILE A 9 2.57 -4.63 20.57
C ILE A 9 1.73 -5.81 20.09
N ASP A 10 1.32 -5.75 18.82
CA ASP A 10 0.47 -6.73 18.16
C ASP A 10 1.07 -7.14 16.82
N VAL A 11 0.96 -8.43 16.48
CA VAL A 11 1.41 -8.98 15.19
C VAL A 11 0.38 -9.99 14.72
N TYR A 12 -0.23 -9.73 13.56
CA TYR A 12 -1.25 -10.59 12.98
C TYR A 12 -0.84 -10.98 11.55
N PRO A 13 -0.54 -12.26 11.28
CA PRO A 13 -0.44 -12.75 9.90
C PRO A 13 -1.84 -12.84 9.29
N GLU A 14 -1.95 -12.65 7.97
CA GLU A 14 -3.23 -12.74 7.25
C GLU A 14 -4.33 -11.87 7.88
N HIS A 15 -3.99 -10.61 8.15
CA HIS A 15 -4.86 -9.67 8.88
C HIS A 15 -5.91 -9.06 7.95
N ILE A 16 -7.18 -9.26 8.28
CA ILE A 16 -8.30 -8.72 7.49
C ILE A 16 -8.69 -7.33 7.99
N THR A 17 -8.41 -6.32 7.18
CA THR A 17 -8.93 -4.96 7.34
C THR A 17 -10.23 -4.78 6.57
N LYS A 18 -11.29 -4.44 7.29
CA LYS A 18 -12.59 -4.11 6.69
C LYS A 18 -12.51 -2.74 5.99
N LEU A 19 -12.60 -2.74 4.66
CA LEU A 19 -12.50 -1.54 3.84
C LEU A 19 -13.78 -0.71 3.86
N ASP A 20 -14.92 -1.38 3.92
CA ASP A 20 -16.27 -0.81 3.86
C ASP A 20 -17.32 -1.80 4.41
N ASN A 21 -18.59 -1.40 4.38
CA ASN A 21 -19.71 -2.23 4.82
C ASN A 21 -20.30 -3.11 3.70
N PHE A 22 -19.67 -3.18 2.53
CA PHE A 22 -20.15 -4.03 1.43
C PHE A 22 -19.78 -5.50 1.66
N ARG A 23 -20.61 -6.40 1.10
CA ARG A 23 -20.31 -7.84 1.11
C ARG A 23 -19.16 -8.16 0.16
N GLY A 24 -18.45 -9.24 0.44
CA GLY A 24 -17.33 -9.75 -0.38
C GLY A 24 -15.96 -9.52 0.27
N ASN A 25 -14.91 -9.88 -0.47
CA ASN A 25 -13.54 -9.88 0.03
C ASN A 25 -13.14 -8.49 0.51
N GLN A 26 -12.61 -8.42 1.73
CA GLN A 26 -12.00 -7.22 2.31
C GLN A 26 -10.50 -7.23 2.02
N ARG A 27 -9.73 -6.30 2.59
CA ARG A 27 -8.28 -6.32 2.43
C ARG A 27 -7.68 -7.31 3.42
N ASN A 28 -7.00 -8.34 2.90
CA ASN A 28 -6.20 -9.25 3.70
C ASN A 28 -4.72 -8.87 3.54
N HIS A 29 -4.08 -8.37 4.60
CA HIS A 29 -2.66 -8.06 4.64
C HIS A 29 -1.86 -9.30 5.03
N ASP A 30 -0.77 -9.60 4.32
CA ASP A 30 0.06 -10.78 4.64
C ASP A 30 0.63 -10.68 6.06
N LEU A 31 1.01 -9.47 6.48
CA LEU A 31 1.36 -9.18 7.86
C LEU A 31 0.90 -7.77 8.28
N TYR A 32 0.27 -7.70 9.44
CA TYR A 32 0.02 -6.46 10.17
C TYR A 32 0.82 -6.44 11.46
N ILE A 33 1.40 -5.29 11.78
CA ILE A 33 2.13 -5.04 13.03
C ILE A 33 1.67 -3.71 13.61
N LYS A 34 1.27 -3.71 14.87
CA LYS A 34 1.23 -2.51 15.71
C LYS A 34 2.48 -2.48 16.56
N ALA A 35 3.22 -1.38 16.53
CA ALA A 35 4.49 -1.27 17.26
C ALA A 35 4.65 0.09 17.92
N ILE A 36 5.56 0.17 18.88
CA ILE A 36 6.04 1.41 19.49
C ILE A 36 7.48 1.63 19.04
N ASN A 37 7.76 2.83 18.52
CA ASN A 37 9.13 3.20 18.15
C ASN A 37 9.95 3.69 19.35
N SER A 38 11.23 3.97 19.15
CA SER A 38 12.14 4.48 20.19
C SER A 38 11.69 5.79 20.85
N ASN A 39 10.87 6.60 20.17
CA ASN A 39 10.27 7.84 20.69
C ASN A 39 8.96 7.60 21.46
N LYS A 40 8.58 6.34 21.70
CA LYS A 40 7.31 5.92 22.33
C LYS A 40 6.07 6.28 21.51
N GLU A 41 6.22 6.47 20.21
CA GLU A 41 5.09 6.69 19.31
C GLU A 41 4.56 5.35 18.80
N GLU A 42 3.24 5.17 18.84
CA GLU A 42 2.61 4.03 18.19
C GLU A 42 2.64 4.20 16.67
N ILE A 43 2.92 3.11 15.96
CA ILE A 43 2.92 3.02 14.51
C ILE A 43 2.17 1.76 14.05
N CYS A 44 1.61 1.81 12.85
CA CYS A 44 1.02 0.66 12.18
C CYS A 44 1.87 0.32 10.96
N ILE A 45 2.23 -0.94 10.79
CA ILE A 45 2.98 -1.45 9.64
C ILE A 45 2.14 -2.54 8.99
N CYS A 46 1.88 -2.37 7.70
CA CYS A 46 1.16 -3.33 6.86
C CYS A 46 2.11 -3.79 5.75
N ILE A 47 2.36 -5.09 5.70
CA ILE A 47 3.25 -5.70 4.71
C ILE A 47 2.41 -6.48 3.69
N GLU A 48 2.76 -6.32 2.42
CA GLU A 48 2.39 -7.23 1.35
C GLU A 48 3.65 -7.93 0.84
N SER A 49 3.66 -9.25 0.90
CA SER A 49 4.74 -10.11 0.43
C SER A 49 4.50 -10.52 -1.01
N LYS A 50 5.56 -10.50 -1.83
CA LYS A 50 5.56 -10.91 -3.23
C LYS A 50 6.79 -11.75 -3.56
N VAL A 51 6.67 -12.63 -4.53
CA VAL A 51 7.82 -13.26 -5.21
C VAL A 51 7.90 -12.70 -6.62
N ASP A 52 7.12 -13.25 -7.55
CA ASP A 52 7.01 -12.79 -8.94
C ASP A 52 5.56 -12.78 -9.45
N GLU A 53 4.60 -13.06 -8.59
CA GLU A 53 3.18 -12.99 -8.91
C GLU A 53 2.73 -11.53 -9.06
N PRO A 54 1.86 -11.23 -10.04
CA PRO A 54 1.42 -9.86 -10.27
C PRO A 54 0.53 -9.36 -9.12
N PHE A 55 0.47 -8.04 -8.91
CA PHE A 55 -0.50 -7.35 -8.03
C PHE A 55 -1.97 -7.46 -8.46
N GLY A 56 -2.31 -8.44 -9.29
CA GLY A 56 -3.65 -8.66 -9.80
C GLY A 56 -4.09 -7.62 -10.86
N PRO A 57 -5.40 -7.41 -11.00
CA PRO A 57 -5.97 -6.58 -12.05
C PRO A 57 -5.85 -5.08 -11.76
N THR A 58 -5.80 -4.29 -12.83
CA THR A 58 -5.90 -2.84 -12.73
C THR A 58 -7.32 -2.40 -12.33
N ILE A 59 -7.47 -1.15 -11.88
CA ILE A 59 -8.78 -0.54 -11.60
C ILE A 59 -9.72 -0.67 -12.81
N LYS A 60 -9.25 -0.37 -14.02
CA LYS A 60 -10.05 -0.52 -15.25
C LYS A 60 -10.53 -1.95 -15.46
N SER A 61 -9.62 -2.92 -15.33
CA SER A 61 -9.96 -4.34 -15.48
C SER A 61 -10.95 -4.78 -14.40
N LYS A 62 -10.77 -4.31 -13.16
CA LYS A 62 -11.65 -4.61 -12.03
C LYS A 62 -13.06 -4.05 -12.23
N LEU A 63 -13.19 -2.82 -12.74
CA LEU A 63 -14.47 -2.19 -13.08
C LEU A 63 -15.15 -2.89 -14.26
N LYS A 64 -14.40 -3.22 -15.32
CA LYS A 64 -14.93 -3.91 -16.51
C LYS A 64 -15.51 -5.29 -16.17
N ASN A 65 -14.85 -6.02 -15.28
CA ASN A 65 -15.26 -7.37 -14.88
C ASN A 65 -16.24 -7.38 -13.69
N ALA A 66 -16.71 -6.21 -13.26
CA ALA A 66 -17.67 -6.07 -12.19
C ALA A 66 -19.03 -6.67 -12.58
N LYS A 67 -19.66 -7.42 -11.67
CA LYS A 67 -21.07 -7.78 -11.85
C LYS A 67 -21.94 -6.52 -11.66
N PRO A 68 -23.07 -6.39 -12.38
CA PRO A 68 -23.96 -5.23 -12.23
C PRO A 68 -24.43 -4.97 -10.79
N THR A 69 -24.56 -6.01 -9.98
CA THR A 69 -24.98 -5.94 -8.57
C THR A 69 -23.83 -5.73 -7.59
N SER A 70 -22.60 -5.53 -8.06
CA SER A 70 -21.42 -5.39 -7.21
C SER A 70 -21.16 -3.93 -6.83
N HIS A 71 -20.75 -3.69 -5.58
CA HIS A 71 -20.36 -2.38 -5.07
C HIS A 71 -18.88 -2.03 -5.35
N ILE A 72 -18.28 -2.65 -6.37
CA ILE A 72 -16.84 -2.48 -6.62
C ILE A 72 -16.52 -1.05 -7.06
N LYS A 73 -17.42 -0.39 -7.80
CA LYS A 73 -17.29 1.02 -8.19
C LYS A 73 -17.30 1.92 -6.95
N ASP A 74 -18.27 1.72 -6.06
CA ASP A 74 -18.41 2.50 -4.83
C ASP A 74 -17.19 2.32 -3.92
N ARG A 75 -16.70 1.08 -3.78
CA ARG A 75 -15.48 0.77 -3.03
C ARG A 75 -14.25 1.46 -3.62
N ILE A 76 -14.07 1.40 -4.94
CA ILE A 76 -12.93 2.06 -5.60
C ILE A 76 -13.02 3.57 -5.39
N ASN A 77 -14.21 4.19 -5.53
CA ASN A 77 -14.41 5.61 -5.22
C ASN A 77 -14.02 5.94 -3.77
N GLN A 78 -14.49 5.16 -2.78
CA GLN A 78 -14.14 5.40 -1.39
C GLN A 78 -12.64 5.29 -1.12
N LEU A 79 -11.96 4.33 -1.76
CA LEU A 79 -10.51 4.16 -1.63
C LEU A 79 -9.73 5.28 -2.34
N LEU A 80 -10.15 5.70 -3.53
CA LEU A 80 -9.55 6.83 -4.23
C LEU A 80 -9.72 8.12 -3.43
N GLN A 81 -10.89 8.34 -2.82
CA GLN A 81 -11.09 9.51 -1.95
C GLN A 81 -10.12 9.45 -0.77
N LYS A 82 -10.00 8.31 -0.08
CA LYS A 82 -9.09 8.16 1.07
C LYS A 82 -7.61 8.35 0.71
N CYS A 83 -7.16 7.83 -0.42
CA CYS A 83 -5.74 7.78 -0.78
C CYS A 83 -5.29 8.99 -1.63
N PHE A 84 -6.16 9.51 -2.49
CA PHE A 84 -5.84 10.52 -3.50
C PHE A 84 -6.73 11.77 -3.42
N GLY A 85 -7.74 11.81 -2.54
CA GLY A 85 -8.66 12.95 -2.44
C GLY A 85 -9.53 13.17 -3.68
N THR A 86 -9.85 12.08 -4.39
CA THR A 86 -10.51 12.15 -5.69
C THR A 86 -11.45 10.97 -5.93
N GLU A 87 -12.23 11.06 -7.00
CA GLU A 87 -13.12 9.98 -7.46
C GLU A 87 -12.53 9.25 -8.68
N ILE A 88 -13.21 8.19 -9.13
CA ILE A 88 -12.83 7.46 -10.33
C ILE A 88 -12.75 8.40 -11.54
N SER A 89 -11.58 8.42 -12.17
CA SER A 89 -11.34 9.00 -13.49
C SER A 89 -10.41 8.07 -14.29
N ASP A 90 -10.26 8.37 -15.59
CA ASP A 90 -9.39 7.59 -16.46
C ASP A 90 -7.91 7.64 -16.05
N ASP A 91 -7.50 8.65 -15.28
CA ASP A 91 -6.12 8.81 -14.78
C ASP A 91 -5.69 7.66 -13.86
N TYR A 92 -6.64 6.98 -13.21
CA TYR A 92 -6.36 5.89 -12.25
C TYR A 92 -6.54 4.50 -12.85
N ASN A 93 -7.04 4.39 -14.09
CA ASN A 93 -7.40 3.12 -14.72
C ASN A 93 -6.27 2.09 -14.79
N HIS A 94 -5.03 2.56 -14.90
CA HIS A 94 -3.82 1.74 -15.05
C HIS A 94 -3.26 1.25 -13.70
N LEU A 95 -3.70 1.83 -12.57
CA LEU A 95 -3.22 1.48 -11.24
C LEU A 95 -3.75 0.11 -10.81
N GLN A 96 -2.94 -0.59 -10.02
CA GLN A 96 -3.29 -1.92 -9.52
C GLN A 96 -4.28 -1.82 -8.36
N TYR A 97 -5.41 -2.52 -8.48
CA TYR A 97 -6.48 -2.49 -7.49
C TYR A 97 -5.98 -3.00 -6.13
N GLN A 98 -5.10 -3.99 -6.13
CA GLN A 98 -4.54 -4.55 -4.89
C GLN A 98 -3.71 -3.51 -4.12
N LEU A 99 -2.88 -2.71 -4.81
CA LEU A 99 -2.10 -1.64 -4.17
C LEU A 99 -3.02 -0.57 -3.58
N LEU A 100 -4.10 -0.20 -4.29
CA LEU A 100 -5.10 0.73 -3.78
C LEU A 100 -5.77 0.19 -2.50
N THR A 101 -6.18 -1.08 -2.49
CA THR A 101 -6.79 -1.70 -1.32
C THR A 101 -5.80 -1.87 -0.16
N ALA A 102 -4.53 -2.18 -0.43
CA ALA A 102 -3.50 -2.33 0.58
C ALA A 102 -3.24 -1.00 1.27
N LEU A 103 -3.03 0.08 0.51
CA LEU A 103 -2.84 1.40 1.07
C LEU A 103 -4.08 1.89 1.84
N GLY A 104 -5.27 1.74 1.26
CA GLY A 104 -6.52 2.10 1.95
C GLY A 104 -6.73 1.32 3.24
N GLY A 105 -6.37 0.04 3.25
CA GLY A 105 -6.36 -0.80 4.45
C GLY A 105 -5.41 -0.26 5.51
N THR A 106 -4.16 0.05 5.16
CA THR A 106 -3.18 0.66 6.07
C THR A 106 -3.71 1.94 6.72
N ILE A 107 -4.33 2.83 5.93
CA ILE A 107 -4.92 4.07 6.44
C ILE A 107 -6.07 3.77 7.42
N ILE A 108 -6.93 2.79 7.11
CA ILE A 108 -8.04 2.39 7.98
C ILE A 108 -7.53 1.80 9.29
N GLU A 109 -6.48 0.97 9.24
CA GLU A 109 -5.86 0.41 10.45
C GLU A 109 -5.27 1.50 11.35
N CYS A 110 -4.56 2.46 10.76
CA CYS A 110 -4.04 3.61 11.50
C CYS A 110 -5.17 4.38 12.20
N LYS A 111 -6.25 4.71 11.46
CA LYS A 111 -7.41 5.42 12.03
C LYS A 111 -8.11 4.61 13.13
N SER A 112 -8.30 3.31 12.91
CA SER A 112 -8.99 2.43 13.87
C SER A 112 -8.20 2.25 15.17
N ASN A 113 -6.88 2.35 15.10
CA ASN A 113 -5.98 2.25 16.25
C ASN A 113 -5.57 3.62 16.82
N ASN A 114 -6.12 4.73 16.32
CA ASN A 114 -5.71 6.10 16.68
C ASN A 114 -4.21 6.40 16.49
N VAL A 115 -3.60 5.75 15.51
CA VAL A 115 -2.18 5.89 15.16
C VAL A 115 -2.00 6.93 14.06
N LYS A 116 -0.98 7.79 14.20
CA LYS A 116 -0.68 8.85 13.22
C LYS A 116 0.36 8.47 12.17
N LYS A 117 1.13 7.41 12.39
CA LYS A 117 2.19 6.96 11.46
C LYS A 117 1.87 5.58 10.91
N GLY A 118 1.70 5.51 9.60
CA GLY A 118 1.38 4.29 8.87
C GLY A 118 2.51 3.90 7.92
N TYR A 119 2.88 2.64 7.90
CA TYR A 119 3.86 2.08 6.98
C TYR A 119 3.16 1.07 6.07
N PHE A 120 3.22 1.29 4.76
CA PHE A 120 2.85 0.29 3.76
C PHE A 120 4.10 -0.21 3.06
N ILE A 121 4.47 -1.46 3.30
CA ILE A 121 5.69 -2.06 2.77
C ILE A 121 5.32 -3.17 1.81
N VAL A 122 5.89 -3.14 0.60
CA VAL A 122 5.91 -4.30 -0.28
C VAL A 122 7.25 -4.99 -0.07
N GLN A 123 7.20 -6.23 0.41
CA GLN A 123 8.38 -7.08 0.58
C GLN A 123 8.45 -8.09 -0.56
N THR A 124 9.54 -8.07 -1.32
CA THR A 124 9.79 -9.01 -2.40
C THR A 124 10.81 -10.05 -1.97
N ILE A 125 10.41 -11.33 -1.96
CA ILE A 125 11.30 -12.46 -1.66
C ILE A 125 12.01 -12.87 -2.94
N ILE A 126 13.34 -12.87 -2.90
CA ILE A 126 14.21 -13.22 -4.01
C ILE A 126 14.67 -14.67 -3.82
N THR A 127 14.19 -15.56 -4.69
CA THR A 127 14.62 -16.96 -4.77
C THR A 127 15.39 -17.22 -6.07
N PRO A 128 16.16 -18.32 -6.18
CA PRO A 128 16.85 -18.69 -7.41
C PRO A 128 15.92 -18.88 -8.63
N GLU A 129 14.68 -19.30 -8.40
CA GLU A 129 13.69 -19.61 -9.44
C GLU A 129 12.87 -18.39 -9.91
N ILE A 130 13.10 -17.22 -9.31
CA ILE A 130 12.29 -16.03 -9.56
C ILE A 130 12.36 -15.58 -11.02
N ASN A 131 11.21 -15.26 -11.61
CA ASN A 131 11.19 -14.61 -12.92
C ASN A 131 11.52 -13.12 -12.80
N GLN A 132 12.75 -12.76 -13.17
CA GLN A 132 13.24 -11.37 -13.07
C GLN A 132 12.38 -10.36 -13.83
N ASN A 133 11.89 -10.72 -15.03
CA ASN A 133 11.05 -9.82 -15.83
C ASN A 133 9.70 -9.52 -15.13
N LYS A 134 9.09 -10.53 -14.50
CA LYS A 134 7.85 -10.32 -13.73
C LYS A 134 8.10 -9.47 -12.49
N LYS A 135 9.19 -9.73 -11.77
CA LYS A 135 9.62 -8.93 -10.61
C LYS A 135 9.83 -7.47 -10.98
N GLU A 136 10.59 -7.20 -12.03
CA GLU A 136 10.84 -5.83 -12.53
C GLU A 136 9.54 -5.15 -12.97
N ASN A 137 8.64 -5.88 -13.63
CA ASN A 137 7.33 -5.35 -13.97
C ASN A 137 6.49 -5.00 -12.74
N ASN A 138 6.52 -5.81 -11.68
CA ASN A 138 5.86 -5.52 -10.42
C ASN A 138 6.45 -4.26 -9.77
N LYS A 139 7.78 -4.16 -9.69
CA LYS A 139 8.47 -2.98 -9.16
C LYS A 139 8.04 -1.72 -9.93
N ARG A 140 8.04 -1.76 -11.26
CA ARG A 140 7.56 -0.63 -12.09
C ARG A 140 6.10 -0.26 -11.79
N LYS A 141 5.21 -1.24 -11.63
CA LYS A 141 3.79 -0.99 -11.29
C LYS A 141 3.63 -0.37 -9.91
N PHE A 142 4.47 -0.76 -8.97
CA PHE A 142 4.52 -0.14 -7.64
C PHE A 142 5.03 1.30 -7.70
N GLU A 143 6.09 1.56 -8.46
CA GLU A 143 6.61 2.92 -8.67
C GLU A 143 5.59 3.83 -9.38
N GLU A 144 4.91 3.34 -10.42
CA GLU A 144 3.83 4.07 -11.10
C GLU A 144 2.73 4.50 -10.09
N PHE A 145 2.35 3.58 -9.20
CA PHE A 145 1.36 3.87 -8.14
C PHE A 145 1.86 4.93 -7.16
N ILE A 146 3.10 4.81 -6.67
CA ILE A 146 3.71 5.79 -5.76
C ILE A 146 3.79 7.16 -6.41
N ARG A 147 4.28 7.25 -7.65
CA ARG A 147 4.42 8.54 -8.35
C ARG A 147 3.08 9.26 -8.47
N LYS A 148 2.03 8.51 -8.83
CA LYS A 148 0.68 9.05 -8.90
C LYS A 148 0.21 9.55 -7.53
N LEU A 149 0.45 8.76 -6.47
CA LEU A 149 0.09 9.14 -5.10
C LEU A 149 0.81 10.42 -4.65
N LEU A 150 2.11 10.50 -4.89
CA LEU A 150 2.93 11.66 -4.53
C LEU A 150 2.50 12.92 -5.27
N LYS A 151 2.26 12.80 -6.58
CA LYS A 151 1.81 13.91 -7.43
C LYS A 151 0.47 14.46 -6.95
N ASP A 152 -0.52 13.59 -6.76
CA ASP A 152 -1.88 14.02 -6.42
C ASP A 152 -1.98 14.58 -4.99
N ASN A 153 -1.11 14.14 -4.08
CA ASN A 153 -1.05 14.64 -2.71
C ASN A 153 -0.04 15.80 -2.51
N ASN A 154 0.50 16.40 -3.58
CA ASN A 154 1.47 17.50 -3.51
C ASN A 154 2.77 17.16 -2.75
N ASN A 155 3.26 15.93 -2.86
CA ASN A 155 4.55 15.48 -2.33
C ASN A 155 5.60 15.13 -3.41
N PRO A 156 5.72 15.85 -4.55
CA PRO A 156 6.57 15.44 -5.67
C PRO A 156 8.07 15.41 -5.35
N ALA A 157 8.51 16.11 -4.30
CA ALA A 157 9.92 16.16 -3.90
C ALA A 157 10.45 14.84 -3.30
N LEU A 158 9.55 13.93 -2.88
CA LEU A 158 9.95 12.65 -2.26
C LEU A 158 10.49 11.63 -3.25
N LEU A 159 10.11 11.73 -4.52
CA LEU A 159 10.61 10.88 -5.59
C LEU A 159 10.52 11.64 -6.92
N LYS A 160 11.66 12.05 -7.46
CA LYS A 160 11.71 12.76 -8.75
C LYS A 160 11.27 11.85 -9.89
N ASP A 161 10.73 12.43 -10.97
CA ASP A 161 10.18 11.67 -12.11
C ASP A 161 11.16 10.68 -12.74
N ASP A 162 12.46 10.98 -12.72
CA ASP A 162 13.56 10.16 -13.25
C ASP A 162 14.18 9.22 -12.20
N GLN A 163 13.85 9.37 -10.92
CA GLN A 163 14.43 8.61 -9.83
C GLN A 163 13.63 7.33 -9.56
N HIS A 164 14.26 6.17 -9.64
CA HIS A 164 13.66 4.90 -9.22
C HIS A 164 13.72 4.71 -7.70
N LEU A 165 12.82 3.89 -7.16
CA LEU A 165 12.84 3.50 -5.76
C LEU A 165 13.91 2.42 -5.57
N ASP A 166 14.90 2.67 -4.72
CA ASP A 166 15.94 1.69 -4.45
C ASP A 166 15.37 0.47 -3.69
N SER A 167 15.98 -0.70 -3.89
CA SER A 167 15.65 -1.87 -3.06
C SER A 167 15.99 -1.55 -1.60
N ASN A 168 15.05 -1.85 -0.70
CA ASN A 168 15.12 -1.54 0.74
C ASN A 168 15.00 -0.05 1.09
N GLN A 169 14.41 0.76 0.20
CA GLN A 169 14.08 2.15 0.48
C GLN A 169 12.66 2.30 1.03
N ILE A 170 12.53 3.17 2.03
CA ILE A 170 11.25 3.68 2.52
C ILE A 170 11.22 5.19 2.28
N ILE A 171 10.17 5.68 1.64
CA ILE A 171 9.92 7.11 1.41
C ILE A 171 8.81 7.62 2.31
N GLY A 172 8.94 8.86 2.76
CA GLY A 172 7.96 9.55 3.60
C GLY A 172 8.61 10.61 4.50
N PRO A 173 7.81 11.31 5.31
CA PRO A 173 6.35 11.17 5.41
C PRO A 173 5.63 11.72 4.17
N ILE A 174 4.72 10.94 3.61
CA ILE A 174 3.77 11.36 2.58
C ILE A 174 2.55 11.92 3.32
N LYS A 175 2.25 13.20 3.10
CA LYS A 175 1.06 13.83 3.67
C LYS A 175 -0.11 13.63 2.72
N LEU A 176 -1.15 12.97 3.18
CA LEU A 176 -2.37 12.78 2.39
C LEU A 176 -3.31 13.98 2.55
N ILE A 177 -3.98 14.39 1.49
CA ILE A 177 -4.92 15.53 1.54
C ILE A 177 -6.09 15.24 2.49
N GLU A 178 -6.61 14.01 2.45
CA GLU A 178 -7.81 13.57 3.20
C GLU A 178 -7.48 12.86 4.52
N SER A 179 -6.23 12.93 5.00
CA SER A 179 -5.82 12.26 6.23
C SER A 179 -4.67 12.96 6.93
N ASP A 180 -4.76 13.03 8.25
CA ASP A 180 -3.69 13.47 9.16
C ASP A 180 -2.67 12.37 9.47
N ILE A 181 -2.66 11.29 8.68
CA ILE A 181 -1.73 10.17 8.83
C ILE A 181 -0.47 10.51 8.03
N GLU A 182 0.67 10.44 8.69
CA GLU A 182 1.98 10.44 8.05
C GLU A 182 2.25 9.04 7.51
N LEU A 183 2.21 8.92 6.19
CA LEU A 183 2.37 7.64 5.52
C LEU A 183 3.83 7.46 5.06
N TYR A 184 4.36 6.28 5.31
CA TYR A 184 5.65 5.82 4.81
C TYR A 184 5.41 4.64 3.88
N ILE A 185 5.98 4.67 2.68
CA ILE A 185 5.85 3.59 1.71
C ILE A 185 7.23 3.03 1.40
N GLY A 186 7.37 1.71 1.44
CA GLY A 186 8.65 1.06 1.18
C GLY A 186 8.54 -0.11 0.22
N TYR A 187 9.66 -0.37 -0.44
CA TYR A 187 9.89 -1.57 -1.24
C TYR A 187 11.16 -2.25 -0.71
N THR A 188 11.03 -3.48 -0.22
CA THR A 188 12.14 -4.25 0.31
C THR A 188 12.37 -5.50 -0.54
N GLU A 189 13.63 -5.92 -0.64
CA GLU A 189 14.02 -7.17 -1.28
C GLU A 189 14.81 -8.02 -0.28
N GLU A 190 14.32 -9.21 0.02
CA GLU A 190 14.95 -10.16 0.94
C GLU A 190 15.37 -11.42 0.17
N ARG A 191 16.64 -11.84 0.31
CA ARG A 191 17.12 -13.07 -0.33
C ARG A 191 16.90 -14.26 0.59
N GLN A 192 16.29 -15.32 0.08
CA GLN A 192 16.16 -16.62 0.75
C GLN A 192 17.07 -17.67 0.14
#